data_AF-A0A9Q0UAV1-F1
#
_entry.id   AF-A0A9Q0UAV1-F1
#
_cell.length_a   1.000
_cell.length_b   1.000
_cell.length_c   1.000
_cell.angle_alpha   90.00
_cell.angle_beta   90.00
_cell.angle_gamma   90.00
#
_symmetry.space_group_name_H-M   'P 1'
#
loop_
_entity.id
_entity.type
_entity.pdbx_description
1 polymer ?
#
loop_
_entity_poly.entity_id
_entity_poly.type
_entity_poly.pdbx_seq_one_letter_code
_entity_poly.pdbx_strand_id
1 'polypeptide(L)'
;MAKVTNAYDLPARRVIHTVGPKYAVKYHTAAENALSQCYRSCLELLIENGLQSIAMGCIYTESKNYPREPATHVAIRTIRRFLEKQKNKIAAVVFCTTTSTDTEIYKRLLPLYFPRDKHEEEVAISKLPADVGDENGETIIDERKIRIKPLPKKNIPITLQPPVGLPVTDVGLVRRNSSYLDFYLDPAFMSLIKDPDQRRQEQWEKNAQEQRGWNYAKMLGFGDLGGPILSAAEEYSLHSRYLAKAKSLNLSEIAEMKIVYRGGVDSEGHPVMVVVGAHFLLRCLDLERFVHHVVKEFEPLIQKPYTIAYFHSAATLQVQPDLGWMRRLQQILGRKHRRNLHAIYVLHPNFHLKATVFALQVFVDNMTWKKVVYVDRLLQLFKYVPREQLTIPDFVFQHDLEVNGGKGVIVDPRTKYVYHRP
;
A
#
# COMPACT_ATOMS: atom_id res chain seq x y z
N MET A 1 -14.09 15.95 -14.67
CA MET A 1 -15.34 15.77 -13.89
C MET A 1 -15.14 16.36 -12.50
N ALA A 2 -15.77 17.48 -12.23
CA ALA A 2 -15.83 18.10 -10.91
C ALA A 2 -17.27 18.55 -10.65
N LYS A 3 -17.67 18.68 -9.38
CA LYS A 3 -18.99 19.19 -8.97
C LYS A 3 -18.82 20.23 -7.88
N VAL A 4 -19.60 21.31 -7.94
CA VAL A 4 -19.58 22.38 -6.94
C VAL A 4 -20.74 22.24 -5.97
N THR A 5 -20.50 22.55 -4.70
CA THR A 5 -21.51 22.57 -3.63
C THR A 5 -21.31 23.82 -2.75
N ASN A 6 -22.33 24.17 -1.97
CA ASN A 6 -22.17 25.18 -0.92
C ASN A 6 -21.27 24.65 0.20
N ALA A 7 -20.53 25.56 0.82
CA ALA A 7 -19.58 25.23 1.87
C ALA A 7 -20.17 25.31 3.29
N TYR A 8 -21.35 25.94 3.44
CA TYR A 8 -22.05 26.14 4.71
C TYR A 8 -21.16 26.77 5.79
N ASP A 9 -20.92 26.10 6.93
CA ASP A 9 -20.18 26.63 8.08
C ASP A 9 -18.65 26.71 7.86
N LEU A 10 -18.16 26.43 6.66
CA LEU A 10 -16.75 26.59 6.33
C LEU A 10 -16.42 28.06 5.97
N PRO A 11 -15.18 28.52 6.23
CA PRO A 11 -14.73 29.86 5.84
C PRO A 11 -14.63 30.07 4.31
N ALA A 12 -14.78 29.01 3.51
CA ALA A 12 -14.84 29.08 2.06
C ALA A 12 -16.27 29.36 1.57
N ARG A 13 -16.45 29.97 0.39
CA ARG A 13 -17.80 30.20 -0.19
C ARG A 13 -18.41 28.95 -0.81
N ARG A 14 -17.58 28.12 -1.45
CA ARG A 14 -17.98 26.91 -2.18
C ARG A 14 -16.94 25.81 -1.98
N VAL A 15 -17.37 24.56 -2.12
CA VAL A 15 -16.49 23.39 -2.16
C VAL A 15 -16.63 22.73 -3.53
N ILE A 16 -15.48 22.56 -4.20
CA ILE A 16 -15.38 21.85 -5.48
C ILE A 16 -14.88 20.43 -5.22
N HIS A 17 -15.69 19.46 -5.60
CA HIS A 17 -15.39 18.03 -5.46
C HIS A 17 -14.87 17.49 -6.79
N THR A 18 -13.75 16.79 -6.76
CA THR A 18 -13.20 16.12 -7.94
C THR A 18 -12.59 14.77 -7.56
N VAL A 19 -12.64 13.83 -8.50
CA VAL A 19 -12.07 12.50 -8.34
C VAL A 19 -10.88 12.39 -9.27
N GLY A 20 -9.67 12.46 -8.69
CA GLY A 20 -8.44 12.18 -9.44
C GLY A 20 -8.35 10.72 -9.95
N PRO A 21 -7.60 10.48 -11.03
CA PRO A 21 -7.50 9.18 -11.68
C PRO A 21 -6.65 8.18 -10.88
N LYS A 22 -6.95 6.89 -11.04
CA LYS A 22 -6.05 5.80 -10.62
C LYS A 22 -4.92 5.64 -11.63
N TYR A 23 -3.69 5.61 -11.15
CA TYR A 23 -2.53 5.43 -12.00
C TYR A 23 -2.19 3.96 -12.18
N ALA A 24 -1.93 3.58 -13.42
CA ALA A 24 -1.35 2.30 -13.80
C ALA A 24 -0.31 2.56 -14.89
N VAL A 25 0.86 1.93 -14.78
CA VAL A 25 1.99 2.16 -15.70
C VAL A 25 1.58 1.99 -17.18
N LYS A 26 0.77 0.96 -17.46
CA LYS A 26 0.22 0.69 -18.82
C LYS A 26 -0.67 1.80 -19.38
N TYR A 27 -1.19 2.69 -18.54
CA TYR A 27 -2.10 3.77 -18.90
C TYR A 27 -1.58 5.13 -18.42
N HIS A 28 -0.25 5.31 -18.31
CA HIS A 28 0.36 6.53 -17.79
C HIS A 28 -0.19 7.78 -18.49
N THR A 29 -0.22 7.81 -19.83
CA THR A 29 -0.77 8.95 -20.60
C THR A 29 -2.24 9.23 -20.30
N ALA A 30 -3.07 8.18 -20.20
CA ALA A 30 -4.48 8.36 -19.89
C ALA A 30 -4.68 8.91 -18.47
N ALA A 31 -3.82 8.51 -17.53
CA ALA A 31 -3.81 9.04 -16.18
C ALA A 31 -3.36 10.51 -16.15
N GLU A 32 -2.37 10.89 -16.94
CA GLU A 32 -1.91 12.29 -17.06
C GLU A 32 -3.00 13.19 -17.63
N ASN A 33 -3.64 12.80 -18.73
CA ASN A 33 -4.72 13.57 -19.33
C ASN A 33 -5.92 13.66 -18.38
N ALA A 34 -6.29 12.56 -17.71
CA ALA A 34 -7.37 12.58 -16.73
C ALA A 34 -7.05 13.50 -15.54
N LEU A 35 -5.79 13.50 -15.06
CA LEU A 35 -5.37 14.36 -13.96
C LEU A 35 -5.38 15.83 -14.37
N SER A 36 -4.87 16.15 -15.57
CA SER A 36 -4.97 17.49 -16.16
C SER A 36 -6.42 17.95 -16.21
N GLN A 37 -7.32 17.11 -16.74
CA GLN A 37 -8.75 17.42 -16.83
C GLN A 37 -9.41 17.60 -15.46
N CYS A 38 -8.96 16.93 -14.40
CA CYS A 38 -9.45 17.18 -13.04
C CYS A 38 -9.13 18.61 -12.57
N TYR A 39 -7.88 19.06 -12.69
CA TYR A 39 -7.48 20.42 -12.31
C TYR A 39 -8.19 21.46 -13.18
N ARG A 40 -8.25 21.23 -14.50
CA ARG A 40 -8.92 22.11 -15.45
C ARG A 40 -10.41 22.29 -15.11
N SER A 41 -11.14 21.20 -14.88
CA SER A 41 -12.55 21.27 -14.48
C SER A 41 -12.78 22.00 -13.16
N CYS A 42 -11.83 21.95 -12.21
CA CYS A 42 -11.95 22.72 -10.97
C CYS A 42 -11.81 24.23 -11.22
N LEU A 43 -10.86 24.63 -12.07
CA LEU A 43 -10.64 26.03 -12.43
C LEU A 43 -11.77 26.58 -13.32
N GLU A 44 -12.36 25.77 -14.19
CA GLU A 44 -13.56 26.14 -14.96
C GLU A 44 -14.73 26.43 -14.03
N LEU A 45 -15.04 25.51 -13.09
CA LEU A 45 -16.10 25.72 -12.10
C LEU A 45 -15.86 26.94 -11.22
N LEU A 46 -14.60 27.26 -10.90
CA LEU A 46 -14.25 28.47 -10.17
C LEU A 46 -14.73 29.73 -10.92
N ILE A 47 -14.41 29.82 -12.21
CA ILE A 47 -14.79 30.95 -13.08
C ILE A 47 -16.30 30.99 -13.28
N GLU A 48 -16.94 29.85 -13.57
CA GLU A 48 -18.39 29.75 -13.79
C GLU A 48 -19.19 30.20 -12.56
N ASN A 49 -18.65 30.01 -11.34
CA ASN A 49 -19.29 30.44 -10.10
C ASN A 49 -18.87 31.86 -9.66
N GLY A 50 -18.13 32.61 -10.49
CA GLY A 50 -17.71 33.98 -10.20
C GLY A 50 -16.74 34.10 -9.02
N LEU A 51 -15.97 33.04 -8.74
CA LEU A 51 -14.98 33.01 -7.66
C LEU A 51 -13.60 33.38 -8.20
N GLN A 52 -12.76 34.00 -7.37
CA GLN A 52 -11.44 34.51 -7.78
C GLN A 52 -10.26 33.79 -7.12
N SER A 53 -10.50 32.98 -6.10
CA SER A 53 -9.44 32.28 -5.36
C SER A 53 -9.82 30.83 -5.08
N ILE A 54 -8.85 29.93 -5.20
CA ILE A 54 -9.04 28.50 -4.92
C ILE A 54 -7.86 27.95 -4.11
N ALA A 55 -8.18 27.14 -3.11
CA ALA A 55 -7.21 26.30 -2.42
C ALA A 55 -7.38 24.86 -2.93
N MET A 56 -6.32 24.28 -3.49
CA MET A 56 -6.35 22.95 -4.10
C MET A 56 -5.35 22.03 -3.42
N GLY A 57 -5.84 20.87 -2.97
CA GLY A 57 -4.98 19.79 -2.50
C GLY A 57 -4.41 18.94 -3.65
N CYS A 58 -3.51 18.02 -3.31
CA CYS A 58 -3.01 17.01 -4.24
C CYS A 58 -4.15 16.07 -4.69
N ILE A 59 -4.63 16.23 -5.93
CA ILE A 59 -5.70 15.37 -6.51
C ILE A 59 -5.20 13.95 -6.78
N TYR A 60 -3.89 13.84 -7.01
CA TYR A 60 -3.13 12.60 -7.08
C TYR A 60 -2.73 12.22 -5.64
N THR A 61 -3.32 11.15 -5.13
CA THR A 61 -3.05 10.66 -3.77
C THR A 61 -2.35 9.32 -3.84
N GLU A 62 -1.66 8.94 -2.76
CA GLU A 62 -0.98 7.65 -2.66
C GLU A 62 -1.95 6.47 -2.84
N SER A 63 -3.19 6.61 -2.37
CA SER A 63 -4.27 5.64 -2.60
C SER A 63 -4.58 5.37 -4.07
N LYS A 64 -4.15 6.24 -4.99
CA LYS A 64 -4.33 6.12 -6.44
C LYS A 64 -3.08 5.60 -7.15
N ASN A 65 -2.02 5.25 -6.42
CA ASN A 65 -0.73 4.79 -6.94
C ASN A 65 -0.07 5.73 -7.96
N TYR A 66 -0.41 7.03 -7.93
CA TYR A 66 0.13 8.00 -8.87
C TYR A 66 1.50 8.49 -8.38
N PRO A 67 2.59 8.36 -9.17
CA PRO A 67 3.89 8.92 -8.82
C PRO A 67 3.81 10.42 -8.51
N ARG A 68 4.26 10.81 -7.31
CA ARG A 68 4.09 12.17 -6.77
C ARG A 68 4.74 13.23 -7.67
N GLU A 69 6.00 13.05 -8.03
CA GLU A 69 6.75 14.04 -8.81
C GLU A 69 6.20 14.21 -10.25
N PRO A 70 6.00 13.14 -11.07
CA PRO A 70 5.32 13.27 -12.36
C PRO A 70 3.92 13.89 -12.27
N ALA A 71 3.14 13.55 -11.24
CA ALA A 71 1.83 14.13 -11.05
C ALA A 71 1.87 15.61 -10.68
N THR A 72 2.89 16.03 -9.93
CA THR A 72 3.14 17.43 -9.59
C THR A 72 3.43 18.24 -10.85
N HIS A 73 4.27 17.71 -11.75
CA HIS A 73 4.52 18.33 -13.06
C HIS A 73 3.22 18.55 -13.84
N VAL A 74 2.36 17.53 -13.94
CA VAL A 74 1.06 17.66 -14.61
C VAL A 74 0.20 18.73 -13.95
N ALA A 75 0.06 18.70 -12.63
CA ALA A 75 -0.74 19.66 -11.88
C ALA A 75 -0.30 21.11 -12.13
N ILE A 76 0.98 21.39 -11.92
CA ILE A 76 1.53 22.74 -12.04
C ILE A 76 1.47 23.22 -13.49
N ARG A 77 1.84 22.36 -14.46
CA ARG A 77 1.77 22.67 -15.89
C ARG A 77 0.36 23.03 -16.33
N THR A 78 -0.64 22.21 -15.98
CA THR A 78 -2.04 22.46 -16.35
C THR A 78 -2.53 23.78 -15.77
N ILE A 79 -2.21 24.07 -14.51
CA ILE A 79 -2.61 25.32 -13.86
C ILE A 79 -1.93 26.51 -14.53
N ARG A 80 -0.62 26.43 -14.80
CA ARG A 80 0.12 27.48 -15.51
C ARG A 80 -0.52 27.81 -16.85
N ARG A 81 -0.75 26.82 -17.71
CA ARG A 81 -1.36 27.00 -19.02
C ARG A 81 -2.78 27.55 -18.92
N PHE A 82 -3.56 27.10 -17.94
CA PHE A 82 -4.91 27.61 -17.73
C PHE A 82 -4.90 29.10 -17.33
N LEU A 83 -3.99 29.50 -16.44
CA LEU A 83 -3.82 30.90 -16.02
C LEU A 83 -3.35 31.80 -17.17
N GLU A 84 -2.48 31.29 -18.05
CA GLU A 84 -2.04 32.01 -19.25
C GLU A 84 -3.19 32.26 -20.25
N LYS A 85 -4.15 31.33 -20.35
CA LYS A 85 -5.34 31.48 -21.20
C LYS A 85 -6.40 32.39 -20.58
N GLN A 86 -6.66 32.26 -19.29
CA GLN A 86 -7.75 32.96 -18.58
C GLN A 86 -7.24 34.15 -17.76
N LYS A 87 -6.35 34.96 -18.36
CA LYS A 87 -5.73 36.13 -17.70
C LYS A 87 -6.78 37.00 -17.00
N ASN A 88 -6.48 37.43 -15.78
CA ASN A 88 -7.26 38.36 -14.95
C ASN A 88 -8.56 37.82 -14.32
N LYS A 89 -8.94 36.55 -14.51
CA LYS A 89 -10.14 35.96 -13.87
C LYS A 89 -9.87 35.33 -12.50
N ILE A 90 -8.62 34.92 -12.26
CA ILE A 90 -8.20 34.22 -11.04
C ILE A 90 -7.14 35.08 -10.35
N ALA A 91 -7.40 35.46 -9.11
CA ALA A 91 -6.51 36.27 -8.28
C ALA A 91 -5.46 35.41 -7.55
N ALA A 92 -5.84 34.23 -7.06
CA ALA A 92 -4.94 33.37 -6.30
C ALA A 92 -5.27 31.88 -6.43
N VAL A 93 -4.22 31.07 -6.58
CA VAL A 93 -4.28 29.60 -6.47
C VAL A 93 -3.33 29.19 -5.36
N VAL A 94 -3.85 28.52 -4.33
CA VAL A 94 -3.07 28.03 -3.19
C VAL A 94 -2.97 26.51 -3.27
N PHE A 95 -1.75 25.98 -3.26
CA PHE A 95 -1.51 24.54 -3.17
C PHE A 95 -1.47 24.11 -1.70
N CYS A 96 -2.38 23.22 -1.32
CA CYS A 96 -2.47 22.67 0.03
C CYS A 96 -1.88 21.26 0.05
N THR A 97 -0.61 21.14 0.44
CA THR A 97 0.06 19.85 0.62
C THR A 97 -0.23 19.28 2.00
N THR A 98 -0.47 17.97 2.08
CA THR A 98 -0.70 17.27 3.36
C THR A 98 0.57 16.64 3.92
N THR A 99 1.52 16.25 3.06
CA THR A 99 2.76 15.59 3.45
C THR A 99 3.97 16.53 3.31
N SER A 100 5.00 16.32 4.12
CA SER A 100 6.29 17.01 3.99
C SER A 100 6.92 16.73 2.62
N THR A 101 6.83 15.49 2.15
CA THR A 101 7.34 15.07 0.84
C THR A 101 6.71 15.85 -0.32
N ASP A 102 5.38 16.01 -0.34
CA ASP A 102 4.74 16.79 -1.40
C ASP A 102 5.17 18.26 -1.30
N THR A 103 5.29 18.79 -0.09
CA THR A 103 5.74 20.17 0.15
C THR A 103 7.12 20.43 -0.43
N GLU A 104 8.07 19.50 -0.24
CA GLU A 104 9.42 19.59 -0.82
C GLU A 104 9.40 19.53 -2.35
N ILE A 105 8.58 18.63 -2.92
CA ILE A 105 8.43 18.51 -4.37
C ILE A 105 7.85 19.81 -4.96
N TYR A 106 6.77 20.36 -4.38
CA TYR A 106 6.18 21.62 -4.84
C TYR A 106 7.16 22.79 -4.70
N LYS A 107 7.91 22.89 -3.59
CA LYS A 107 8.95 23.93 -3.41
C LYS A 107 10.02 23.87 -4.49
N ARG A 108 10.42 22.66 -4.91
CA ARG A 108 11.43 22.47 -5.96
C ARG A 108 10.87 22.75 -7.37
N LEU A 109 9.63 22.37 -7.64
CA LEU A 109 9.06 22.40 -8.99
C LEU A 109 8.32 23.70 -9.33
N LEU A 110 7.71 24.39 -8.37
CA LEU A 110 6.98 25.63 -8.64
C LEU A 110 7.83 26.71 -9.33
N PRO A 111 9.09 26.98 -8.93
CA PRO A 111 9.94 27.96 -9.61
C PRO A 111 10.23 27.62 -11.08
N LEU A 112 10.13 26.34 -11.47
CA LEU A 112 10.34 25.93 -12.87
C LEU A 112 9.17 26.34 -13.77
N TYR A 113 7.95 26.41 -13.25
CA TYR A 113 6.75 26.77 -14.03
C TYR A 113 6.28 28.20 -13.77
N PHE A 114 6.64 28.76 -12.61
CA PHE A 114 6.38 30.12 -12.19
C PHE A 114 7.68 30.77 -11.74
N PRO A 115 8.62 31.02 -12.67
CA PRO A 115 9.89 31.65 -12.35
C PRO A 115 9.65 33.07 -11.83
N ARG A 116 10.36 33.45 -10.77
CA ARG A 116 10.25 34.75 -10.11
C ARG A 116 11.26 35.76 -10.65
N ASP A 117 12.42 35.26 -11.06
CA ASP A 117 13.55 36.04 -11.56
C ASP A 117 14.11 35.42 -12.86
N LYS A 118 14.86 36.21 -13.64
CA LYS A 118 15.50 35.75 -14.89
C LYS A 118 16.39 34.51 -14.69
N HIS A 119 17.06 34.41 -13.55
CA HIS A 119 17.87 33.24 -13.24
C HIS A 119 17.03 31.95 -13.09
N GLU A 120 15.86 32.03 -12.45
CA GLU A 120 14.95 30.87 -12.35
C GLU A 120 14.38 30.51 -13.72
N GLU A 121 14.12 31.51 -14.57
CA GLU A 121 13.67 31.31 -15.95
C GLU A 121 14.72 30.56 -16.80
N GLU A 122 15.99 30.96 -16.73
CA GLU A 122 17.09 30.25 -17.40
C GLU A 122 17.22 28.80 -16.91
N VAL A 123 17.13 28.58 -15.59
CA VAL A 123 17.15 27.24 -14.98
C VAL A 123 15.95 26.42 -15.43
N ALA A 124 14.76 27.01 -15.52
CA ALA A 124 13.55 26.35 -15.98
C ALA A 124 13.68 25.88 -17.43
N ILE A 125 14.20 26.73 -18.33
CA ILE A 125 14.44 26.41 -19.74
C ILE A 125 15.40 25.21 -19.88
N SER A 126 16.41 25.11 -19.00
CA SER A 126 17.36 24.00 -19.03
C SER A 126 16.81 22.66 -18.50
N LYS A 127 15.87 22.71 -17.54
CA LYS A 127 15.38 21.53 -16.81
C LYS A 127 14.05 20.98 -17.32
N LEU A 128 13.21 21.83 -17.89
CA LEU A 128 11.93 21.41 -18.45
C LEU A 128 12.11 21.00 -19.92
N PRO A 129 11.52 19.88 -20.36
CA PRO A 129 11.57 19.52 -21.78
C PRO A 129 10.81 20.56 -22.61
N ALA A 130 11.25 20.78 -23.85
CA ALA A 130 10.55 21.65 -24.80
C ALA A 130 9.11 21.14 -25.01
N ASP A 131 8.16 21.92 -24.49
CA ASP A 131 6.72 21.80 -24.69
C ASP A 131 6.09 20.40 -24.46
N VAL A 132 6.12 19.94 -23.20
CA VAL A 132 5.43 18.69 -22.83
C VAL A 132 3.92 18.92 -22.83
N GLY A 133 3.24 18.59 -23.93
CA GLY A 133 1.79 18.56 -24.04
C GLY A 133 1.17 19.73 -24.81
N ASP A 134 -0.14 19.67 -25.07
CA ASP A 134 -0.93 20.61 -25.89
C ASP A 134 -1.21 21.95 -25.21
N GLU A 135 -1.88 22.88 -25.88
CA GLU A 135 -2.22 24.19 -25.31
C GLU A 135 -3.00 24.13 -23.97
N ASN A 136 -3.56 22.97 -23.59
CA ASN A 136 -4.33 22.78 -22.37
C ASN A 136 -3.55 22.04 -21.26
N GLY A 137 -2.33 21.57 -21.52
CA GLY A 137 -1.55 20.82 -20.53
C GLY A 137 -1.59 19.29 -20.69
N GLU A 138 -2.29 18.77 -21.69
CA GLU A 138 -2.46 17.33 -21.94
C GLU A 138 -1.31 16.78 -22.79
N THR A 139 -0.87 15.55 -22.56
CA THR A 139 0.20 14.95 -23.39
C THR A 139 -0.30 14.65 -24.81
N ILE A 140 0.44 15.14 -25.81
CA ILE A 140 0.18 14.88 -27.23
C ILE A 140 0.70 13.47 -27.57
N ILE A 141 -0.19 12.62 -28.11
CA ILE A 141 0.21 11.37 -28.77
C ILE A 141 -0.18 11.50 -30.25
N ASP A 142 0.81 11.53 -31.14
CA ASP A 142 0.58 11.67 -32.59
C ASP A 142 -0.26 10.52 -33.20
N GLU A 143 -0.29 9.37 -32.55
CA GLU A 143 -0.92 8.13 -33.04
C GLU A 143 -2.46 8.06 -32.92
N ARG A 144 -3.13 9.10 -32.40
CA ARG A 144 -4.61 9.12 -32.23
C ARG A 144 -5.39 10.05 -33.15
N LYS A 145 -4.81 10.50 -34.27
CA LYS A 145 -5.64 11.06 -35.36
C LYS A 145 -6.31 9.90 -36.10
N ILE A 146 -7.53 9.54 -35.69
CA ILE A 146 -8.36 8.56 -36.39
C ILE A 146 -8.61 9.08 -37.81
N ARG A 147 -7.90 8.54 -38.82
CA ARG A 147 -8.32 8.63 -40.21
C ARG A 147 -9.51 7.69 -40.37
N ILE A 148 -10.73 8.23 -40.24
CA ILE A 148 -11.93 7.49 -40.62
C ILE A 148 -11.89 7.33 -42.14
N LYS A 149 -11.35 6.20 -42.62
CA LYS A 149 -11.64 5.73 -43.98
C LYS A 149 -13.00 5.03 -43.92
N PRO A 150 -13.98 5.39 -44.76
CA PRO A 150 -15.24 4.66 -44.82
C PRO A 150 -14.98 3.19 -45.16
N LEU A 151 -15.61 2.28 -44.42
CA LEU A 151 -15.55 0.84 -44.67
C LEU A 151 -16.09 0.51 -46.07
N PRO A 152 -15.44 -0.38 -46.85
CA PRO A 152 -15.96 -0.80 -48.13
C PRO A 152 -17.26 -1.60 -47.94
N LYS A 153 -18.36 -1.11 -48.52
CA LYS A 153 -19.63 -1.85 -48.57
C LYS A 153 -19.45 -3.10 -49.43
N LYS A 154 -19.42 -4.27 -48.80
CA LYS A 154 -19.49 -5.56 -49.49
C LYS A 154 -20.94 -6.06 -49.42
N ASN A 155 -21.67 -5.97 -50.52
CA ASN A 155 -22.98 -6.61 -50.67
C ASN A 155 -22.75 -8.12 -50.82
N ILE A 156 -23.03 -8.89 -49.78
CA ILE A 156 -23.09 -10.36 -49.86
C ILE A 156 -24.55 -10.73 -49.55
N PRO A 157 -25.26 -11.42 -50.46
CA PRO A 157 -26.61 -11.90 -50.17
C PRO A 157 -26.53 -13.03 -49.14
N ILE A 158 -27.25 -12.86 -48.02
CA ILE A 158 -27.38 -13.87 -46.96
C ILE A 158 -28.50 -14.82 -47.37
N THR A 159 -28.17 -16.07 -47.65
CA THR A 159 -29.13 -17.18 -47.72
C THR A 159 -29.25 -17.80 -46.33
N LEU A 160 -30.41 -17.68 -45.69
CA LEU A 160 -30.70 -18.31 -44.40
C LEU A 160 -31.03 -19.80 -44.60
N GLN A 161 -30.28 -20.70 -43.98
CA GLN A 161 -30.71 -22.07 -43.71
C GLN A 161 -30.87 -22.28 -42.19
N PRO A 162 -31.92 -22.97 -41.74
CA PRO A 162 -32.17 -23.20 -40.32
C PRO A 162 -31.19 -24.23 -39.73
N PRO A 163 -30.77 -24.07 -38.47
CA PRO A 163 -29.80 -24.96 -37.84
C PRO A 163 -30.44 -26.30 -37.44
N VAL A 164 -29.74 -27.39 -37.76
CA VAL A 164 -30.04 -28.76 -37.34
C VAL A 164 -29.63 -28.92 -35.87
N GLY A 165 -30.58 -29.29 -35.01
CA GLY A 165 -30.32 -29.55 -33.59
C GLY A 165 -29.66 -30.91 -33.36
N LEU A 166 -28.66 -30.94 -32.45
CA LEU A 166 -28.12 -32.17 -31.87
C LEU A 166 -28.87 -32.51 -30.57
N PRO A 167 -29.14 -33.79 -30.27
CA PRO A 167 -29.92 -34.16 -29.09
C PRO A 167 -29.07 -34.03 -27.82
N VAL A 168 -29.63 -33.35 -26.81
CA VAL A 168 -29.12 -33.30 -25.44
C VAL A 168 -29.74 -34.48 -24.69
N THR A 169 -28.90 -35.39 -24.17
CA THR A 169 -29.34 -36.43 -23.26
C THR A 169 -29.51 -35.86 -21.85
N ASP A 170 -30.76 -35.84 -21.39
CA ASP A 170 -31.14 -35.59 -20.00
C ASP A 170 -30.63 -36.73 -19.10
N VAL A 171 -29.64 -36.44 -18.26
CA VAL A 171 -29.32 -37.28 -17.09
C VAL A 171 -29.56 -36.45 -15.84
N GLY A 172 -30.81 -36.58 -15.36
CA GLY A 172 -31.28 -36.46 -13.99
C GLY A 172 -30.50 -35.58 -13.02
N LEU A 173 -31.05 -34.39 -12.75
CA LEU A 173 -30.83 -33.60 -11.54
C LEU A 173 -31.26 -34.39 -10.29
N VAL A 174 -30.36 -35.22 -9.75
CA VAL A 174 -30.44 -35.67 -8.36
C VAL A 174 -29.72 -34.63 -7.51
N ARG A 175 -30.52 -33.86 -6.78
CA ARG A 175 -30.12 -32.91 -5.75
C ARG A 175 -29.35 -33.64 -4.63
N ARG A 176 -28.05 -33.87 -4.83
CA ARG A 176 -27.16 -34.36 -3.77
C ARG A 176 -26.75 -33.19 -2.90
N ASN A 177 -27.12 -33.24 -1.62
CA ASN A 177 -26.73 -32.29 -0.59
C ASN A 177 -25.20 -32.12 -0.57
N SER A 178 -24.74 -30.97 -1.07
CA SER A 178 -23.34 -30.59 -1.17
C SER A 178 -22.81 -30.03 0.15
N SER A 179 -22.95 -30.78 1.25
CA SER A 179 -22.34 -30.37 2.54
C SER A 179 -20.97 -31.01 2.77
N TYR A 180 -20.58 -32.02 2.00
CA TYR A 180 -19.31 -32.76 2.19
C TYR A 180 -18.17 -32.36 1.23
N LEU A 181 -18.47 -31.69 0.11
CA LEU A 181 -17.44 -31.26 -0.86
C LEU A 181 -16.89 -29.85 -0.60
N ASP A 182 -17.53 -29.06 0.26
CA ASP A 182 -17.08 -27.70 0.63
C ASP A 182 -15.76 -27.67 1.41
N PHE A 183 -15.30 -28.82 1.93
CA PHE A 183 -14.10 -28.89 2.77
C PHE A 183 -12.77 -29.02 2.00
N TYR A 184 -12.81 -29.31 0.69
CA TYR A 184 -11.60 -29.62 -0.10
C TYR A 184 -11.34 -28.68 -1.29
N LEU A 185 -12.22 -27.71 -1.56
CA LEU A 185 -12.09 -26.84 -2.72
C LEU A 185 -11.33 -25.54 -2.38
N ASP A 186 -10.37 -25.19 -3.24
CA ASP A 186 -9.60 -23.93 -3.16
C ASP A 186 -10.58 -22.74 -3.15
N PRO A 187 -10.49 -21.81 -2.18
CA PRO A 187 -11.28 -20.59 -2.16
C PRO A 187 -11.25 -19.80 -3.48
N ALA A 188 -10.14 -19.83 -4.22
CA ALA A 188 -10.04 -19.22 -5.54
C ALA A 188 -10.94 -19.94 -6.57
N PHE A 189 -11.00 -21.26 -6.51
CA PHE A 189 -11.87 -22.08 -7.36
C PHE A 189 -13.35 -21.86 -7.03
N MET A 190 -13.72 -21.82 -5.74
CA MET A 190 -15.09 -21.51 -5.30
C MET A 190 -15.57 -20.13 -5.76
N SER A 191 -14.65 -19.15 -5.86
CA SER A 191 -14.97 -17.81 -6.35
C SER A 191 -15.21 -17.72 -7.87
N LEU A 192 -14.73 -18.71 -8.64
CA LEU A 192 -14.93 -18.79 -10.09
C LEU A 192 -16.28 -19.39 -10.47
N ILE A 193 -16.89 -20.18 -9.58
CA ILE A 193 -18.20 -20.82 -9.77
C ILE A 193 -19.34 -19.79 -9.62
N LYS A 194 -19.10 -18.67 -8.94
CA LYS A 194 -20.07 -17.58 -8.80
C LYS A 194 -20.16 -16.71 -10.05
N ASP A 195 -21.40 -16.39 -10.43
CA ASP A 195 -21.72 -15.46 -11.51
C ASP A 195 -20.93 -14.13 -11.37
N PRO A 196 -20.24 -13.65 -12.43
CA PRO A 196 -19.48 -12.40 -12.41
C PRO A 196 -20.30 -11.16 -12.02
N ASP A 197 -21.60 -11.09 -12.33
CA ASP A 197 -22.42 -9.94 -11.98
C ASP A 197 -22.84 -9.97 -10.50
N GLN A 198 -23.11 -11.16 -9.96
CA GLN A 198 -23.35 -11.35 -8.53
C GLN A 198 -22.12 -10.96 -7.68
N ARG A 199 -20.91 -11.30 -8.15
CA ARG A 199 -19.65 -10.85 -7.51
C ARG A 199 -19.49 -9.34 -7.54
N ARG A 200 -19.86 -8.68 -8.64
CA ARG A 200 -19.79 -7.22 -8.78
C ARG A 200 -20.77 -6.54 -7.83
N GLN A 201 -21.97 -7.10 -7.67
CA GLN A 201 -22.99 -6.59 -6.76
C GLN A 201 -22.59 -6.76 -5.29
N GLU A 202 -22.09 -7.93 -4.88
CA GLU A 202 -21.56 -8.17 -3.53
C GLU A 202 -20.41 -7.19 -3.18
N GLN A 203 -19.53 -6.89 -4.14
CA GLN A 203 -18.47 -5.89 -3.98
C GLN A 203 -19.00 -4.47 -3.83
N TRP A 204 -20.01 -4.09 -4.61
CA TRP A 204 -20.65 -2.78 -4.47
C TRP A 204 -21.37 -2.62 -3.13
N GLU A 205 -22.07 -3.66 -2.66
CA GLU A 205 -22.78 -3.66 -1.38
C GLU A 205 -21.82 -3.58 -0.19
N LYS A 206 -20.71 -4.31 -0.20
CA LYS A 206 -19.64 -4.18 0.82
C LYS A 206 -19.02 -2.79 0.85
N ASN A 207 -18.61 -2.26 -0.30
CA ASN A 207 -18.05 -0.90 -0.40
C ASN A 207 -19.06 0.17 0.05
N ALA A 208 -20.37 -0.05 -0.17
CA ALA A 208 -21.43 0.84 0.29
C ALA A 208 -21.68 0.73 1.80
N GLN A 209 -21.58 -0.48 2.38
CA GLN A 209 -21.60 -0.69 3.84
C GLN A 209 -20.40 -0.02 4.54
N GLU A 210 -19.23 0.00 3.90
CA GLU A 210 -18.03 0.67 4.42
C GLU A 210 -18.16 2.19 4.51
N GLN A 211 -18.87 2.83 3.58
CA GLN A 211 -19.17 4.26 3.68
C GLN A 211 -20.16 4.59 4.81
N ARG A 212 -20.93 3.59 5.28
CA ARG A 212 -21.87 3.73 6.40
C ARG A 212 -21.27 3.31 7.75
N GLY A 213 -20.14 2.61 7.76
CA GLY A 213 -19.47 2.13 8.96
C GLY A 213 -18.92 3.29 9.80
N TRP A 214 -19.46 3.46 11.02
CA TRP A 214 -19.04 4.46 11.98
C TRP A 214 -17.55 4.27 12.36
N ASN A 215 -16.68 5.21 11.96
CA ASN A 215 -15.22 5.13 12.16
C ASN A 215 -14.77 5.55 13.57
N TYR A 216 -15.07 4.73 14.58
CA TYR A 216 -14.67 4.96 15.99
C TYR A 216 -13.14 5.05 16.18
N ALA A 217 -12.36 4.35 15.34
CA ALA A 217 -10.90 4.31 15.43
C ALA A 217 -10.22 5.60 14.95
N LYS A 218 -10.80 6.29 13.97
CA LYS A 218 -10.32 7.60 13.50
C LYS A 218 -10.56 8.68 14.57
N MET A 219 -11.63 8.54 15.34
CA MET A 219 -11.97 9.40 16.48
C MET A 219 -11.02 9.19 17.68
N LEU A 220 -10.51 7.97 17.87
CA LEU A 220 -9.56 7.61 18.93
C LEU A 220 -8.08 7.78 18.55
N GLY A 221 -7.77 8.30 17.35
CA GLY A 221 -6.39 8.60 16.92
C GLY A 221 -5.59 7.41 16.35
N PHE A 222 -6.24 6.28 16.03
CA PHE A 222 -5.59 5.05 15.53
C PHE A 222 -5.51 4.94 13.99
N GLY A 223 -5.64 6.05 13.26
CA GLY A 223 -5.48 6.07 11.78
C GLY A 223 -6.57 5.34 10.98
N ASP A 224 -6.27 5.05 9.71
CA ASP A 224 -7.13 4.28 8.79
C ASP A 224 -6.87 2.79 9.03
N LEU A 225 -7.73 2.12 9.80
CA LEU A 225 -7.53 0.76 10.32
C LEU A 225 -7.56 -0.36 9.26
N GLY A 226 -7.33 -0.06 7.98
CA GLY A 226 -7.39 -1.02 6.90
C GLY A 226 -8.84 -1.40 6.58
N GLY A 227 -9.08 -1.67 5.29
CA GLY A 227 -10.41 -1.95 4.74
C GLY A 227 -11.13 -3.18 5.33
N PRO A 228 -12.22 -3.62 4.71
CA PRO A 228 -13.06 -4.69 5.24
C PRO A 228 -12.28 -5.99 5.46
N ILE A 229 -12.82 -6.86 6.32
CA ILE A 229 -12.30 -8.23 6.44
C ILE A 229 -12.48 -8.91 5.09
N LEU A 230 -11.36 -9.30 4.49
CA LEU A 230 -11.34 -9.96 3.19
C LEU A 230 -11.78 -11.42 3.33
N SER A 231 -12.56 -11.90 2.37
CA SER A 231 -12.87 -13.33 2.24
C SER A 231 -11.59 -14.14 1.99
N ALA A 232 -11.62 -15.44 2.24
CA ALA A 232 -10.46 -16.31 2.03
C ALA A 232 -9.95 -16.25 0.57
N ALA A 233 -10.85 -16.13 -0.40
CA ALA A 233 -10.52 -16.00 -1.82
C ALA A 233 -9.86 -14.64 -2.13
N GLU A 234 -10.36 -13.56 -1.55
CA GLU A 234 -9.79 -12.22 -1.71
C GLU A 234 -8.40 -12.11 -1.07
N GLU A 235 -8.19 -12.64 0.14
CA GLU A 235 -6.87 -12.71 0.77
C GLU A 235 -5.89 -13.54 -0.07
N TYR A 236 -6.34 -14.67 -0.63
CA TYR A 236 -5.50 -15.50 -1.51
C TYR A 236 -5.11 -14.79 -2.80
N SER A 237 -6.08 -14.11 -3.44
CA SER A 237 -5.83 -13.33 -4.66
C SER A 237 -4.89 -12.15 -4.37
N LEU A 238 -5.08 -11.46 -3.26
CA LEU A 238 -4.22 -10.37 -2.80
C LEU A 238 -2.80 -10.86 -2.57
N HIS A 239 -2.64 -11.92 -1.77
CA HIS A 239 -1.34 -12.55 -1.51
C HIS A 239 -0.64 -12.94 -2.82
N SER A 240 -1.35 -13.64 -3.72
CA SER A 240 -0.81 -14.09 -5.01
C SER A 240 -0.34 -12.94 -5.89
N ARG A 241 -1.09 -11.82 -5.92
CA ARG A 241 -0.68 -10.60 -6.65
C ARG A 241 0.58 -9.97 -6.06
N TYR A 242 0.66 -9.88 -4.73
CA TYR A 242 1.84 -9.32 -4.05
C TYR A 242 3.07 -10.21 -4.26
N LEU A 243 2.91 -11.54 -4.21
CA LEU A 243 3.98 -12.50 -4.47
C LEU A 243 4.46 -12.44 -5.92
N ALA A 244 3.55 -12.40 -6.90
CA ALA A 244 3.90 -12.29 -8.31
C ALA A 244 4.73 -11.02 -8.59
N LYS A 245 4.30 -9.90 -8.02
CA LYS A 245 5.02 -8.62 -8.13
C LYS A 245 6.36 -8.65 -7.38
N ALA A 246 6.42 -9.28 -6.21
CA ALA A 246 7.66 -9.42 -5.46
C ALA A 246 8.71 -10.26 -6.18
N LYS A 247 8.29 -11.27 -6.96
CA LYS A 247 9.18 -12.07 -7.81
C LYS A 247 9.78 -11.28 -8.97
N SER A 248 9.06 -10.28 -9.48
CA SER A 248 9.54 -9.44 -10.59
C SER A 248 10.41 -8.25 -10.16
N LEU A 249 10.40 -7.88 -8.88
CA LEU A 249 11.15 -6.72 -8.38
C LEU A 249 12.55 -7.09 -7.90
N ASN A 250 13.51 -6.20 -8.13
CA ASN A 250 14.80 -6.24 -7.45
C ASN A 250 14.61 -5.70 -6.01
N LEU A 251 14.95 -6.53 -5.02
CA LEU A 251 14.75 -6.25 -3.60
C LEU A 251 16.07 -6.39 -2.80
N SER A 252 17.22 -6.41 -3.49
CA SER A 252 18.52 -6.65 -2.87
C SER A 252 18.88 -5.58 -1.84
N GLU A 253 18.64 -4.30 -2.17
CA GLU A 253 18.87 -3.17 -1.26
C GLU A 253 18.12 -3.33 0.07
N ILE A 254 16.88 -3.84 0.02
CA ILE A 254 16.05 -4.05 1.21
C ILE A 254 16.48 -5.29 1.98
N ALA A 255 16.88 -6.35 1.27
CA ALA A 255 17.42 -7.55 1.89
C ALA A 255 18.73 -7.26 2.66
N GLU A 256 19.57 -6.38 2.13
CA GLU A 256 20.81 -5.92 2.77
C GLU A 256 20.56 -5.17 4.10
N MET A 257 19.39 -4.55 4.26
CA MET A 257 19.01 -3.90 5.51
C MET A 257 18.80 -4.89 6.67
N LYS A 258 18.63 -6.20 6.36
CA LYS A 258 18.42 -7.27 7.35
C LYS A 258 17.34 -6.93 8.38
N ILE A 259 16.24 -6.32 7.92
CA ILE A 259 15.05 -6.06 8.73
C ILE A 259 14.33 -7.39 8.98
N VAL A 260 14.22 -8.20 7.93
CA VAL A 260 13.65 -9.55 7.97
C VAL A 260 14.63 -10.48 7.27
N TYR A 261 14.94 -11.62 7.87
CA TYR A 261 15.77 -12.65 7.25
C TYR A 261 15.47 -14.02 7.85
N ARG A 262 15.77 -15.06 7.08
CA ARG A 262 15.61 -16.44 7.51
C ARG A 262 16.73 -16.79 8.49
N GLY A 263 16.36 -17.26 9.66
CA GLY A 263 17.24 -18.00 10.54
C GLY A 263 17.31 -19.47 10.12
N GLY A 264 17.78 -20.29 11.05
CA GLY A 264 17.73 -21.74 10.95
C GLY A 264 16.41 -22.30 11.47
N VAL A 265 16.49 -23.23 12.42
CA VAL A 265 15.31 -23.88 13.04
C VAL A 265 15.22 -23.62 14.53
N ASP A 266 14.01 -23.69 15.08
CA ASP A 266 13.78 -23.68 16.52
C ASP A 266 14.08 -25.06 17.15
N SER A 267 13.96 -25.17 18.47
CA SER A 267 14.20 -26.41 19.22
C SER A 267 13.25 -27.56 18.81
N GLU A 268 12.13 -27.25 18.19
CA GLU A 268 11.13 -28.21 17.69
C GLU A 268 11.31 -28.52 16.19
N GLY A 269 12.31 -27.90 15.54
CA GLY A 269 12.63 -28.11 14.13
C GLY A 269 11.83 -27.24 13.16
N HIS A 270 11.06 -26.27 13.63
CA HIS A 270 10.35 -25.33 12.76
C HIS A 270 11.30 -24.25 12.24
N PRO A 271 11.23 -23.88 10.96
CA PRO A 271 12.04 -22.79 10.41
C PRO A 271 11.72 -21.47 11.12
N VAL A 272 12.75 -20.69 11.38
CA VAL A 272 12.65 -19.42 12.11
C VAL A 272 12.81 -18.25 11.16
N MET A 273 11.86 -17.32 11.19
CA MET A 273 12.00 -16.01 10.59
C MET A 273 12.45 -15.00 11.65
N VAL A 274 13.52 -14.28 11.39
CA VAL A 274 14.02 -13.25 12.31
C VAL A 274 13.59 -11.87 11.81
N VAL A 275 13.08 -11.05 12.73
CA VAL A 275 12.64 -9.68 12.46
C VAL A 275 13.33 -8.74 13.43
N VAL A 276 14.04 -7.74 12.92
CA VAL A 276 14.84 -6.80 13.72
C VAL A 276 14.17 -5.42 13.70
N GLY A 277 13.54 -5.05 14.81
CA GLY A 277 12.75 -3.83 14.92
C GLY A 277 13.55 -2.55 14.67
N ALA A 278 14.75 -2.43 15.24
CA ALA A 278 15.58 -1.22 15.11
C ALA A 278 16.06 -0.92 13.68
N HIS A 279 16.10 -1.92 12.79
CA HIS A 279 16.46 -1.72 11.39
C HIS A 279 15.32 -1.12 10.56
N PHE A 280 14.08 -1.18 11.05
CA PHE A 280 12.90 -0.82 10.28
C PHE A 280 12.89 0.66 9.88
N LEU A 281 13.23 1.61 10.76
CA LEU A 281 13.13 3.05 10.41
C LEU A 281 14.44 3.74 10.05
N LEU A 282 15.60 3.20 10.44
CA LEU A 282 16.88 3.81 10.06
C LEU A 282 17.16 3.66 8.56
N ARG A 283 16.46 2.75 7.85
CA ARG A 283 16.82 2.35 6.48
C ARG A 283 15.62 2.16 5.52
N CYS A 284 14.38 2.03 5.99
CA CYS A 284 13.24 1.78 5.10
C CYS A 284 12.58 3.09 4.61
N LEU A 285 13.00 3.57 3.42
CA LEU A 285 12.37 4.71 2.73
C LEU A 285 11.15 4.29 1.87
N ASP A 286 10.98 2.99 1.59
CA ASP A 286 9.91 2.46 0.71
C ASP A 286 9.19 1.25 1.37
N LEU A 287 8.10 1.55 2.08
CA LEU A 287 7.27 0.56 2.78
C LEU A 287 6.64 -0.47 1.83
N GLU A 288 6.31 -0.11 0.60
CA GLU A 288 5.65 -1.04 -0.35
C GLU A 288 6.65 -2.07 -0.89
N ARG A 289 7.88 -1.64 -1.23
CA ARG A 289 8.94 -2.61 -1.57
C ARG A 289 9.30 -3.48 -0.37
N PHE A 290 9.27 -2.94 0.85
CA PHE A 290 9.46 -3.74 2.06
C PHE A 290 8.38 -4.82 2.20
N VAL A 291 7.09 -4.49 2.02
CA VAL A 291 6.00 -5.47 2.03
C VAL A 291 6.24 -6.57 0.98
N HIS A 292 6.67 -6.21 -0.23
CA HIS A 292 7.04 -7.20 -1.25
C HIS A 292 8.20 -8.11 -0.80
N HIS A 293 9.23 -7.56 -0.15
CA HIS A 293 10.33 -8.33 0.41
C HIS A 293 9.84 -9.29 1.50
N VAL A 294 8.99 -8.84 2.43
CA VAL A 294 8.38 -9.70 3.47
C VAL A 294 7.61 -10.85 2.85
N VAL A 295 6.72 -10.59 1.88
CA VAL A 295 5.96 -11.65 1.20
C VAL A 295 6.89 -12.65 0.52
N LYS A 296 7.95 -12.18 -0.15
CA LYS A 296 8.94 -13.05 -0.81
C LYS A 296 9.72 -13.92 0.18
N GLU A 297 10.11 -13.37 1.33
CA GLU A 297 10.88 -14.09 2.34
C GLU A 297 10.04 -15.09 3.12
N PHE A 298 8.79 -14.74 3.42
CA PHE A 298 7.89 -15.60 4.17
C PHE A 298 7.26 -16.71 3.33
N GLU A 299 7.11 -16.55 2.01
CA GLU A 299 6.46 -17.53 1.13
C GLU A 299 6.90 -18.99 1.34
N PRO A 300 8.22 -19.33 1.36
CA PRO A 300 8.63 -20.71 1.55
C PRO A 300 8.40 -21.22 2.99
N LEU A 301 8.34 -20.33 3.99
CA LEU A 301 8.08 -20.72 5.38
C LEU A 301 6.59 -20.92 5.64
N ILE A 302 5.73 -20.07 5.07
CA ILE A 302 4.28 -20.09 5.30
C ILE A 302 3.63 -21.42 4.88
N GLN A 303 4.30 -22.24 4.06
CA GLN A 303 3.79 -23.55 3.65
C GLN A 303 3.80 -24.60 4.77
N LYS A 304 4.64 -24.43 5.80
CA LYS A 304 4.81 -25.35 6.93
C LYS A 304 4.72 -24.59 8.26
N PRO A 305 4.53 -25.28 9.40
CA PRO A 305 4.63 -24.62 10.69
C PRO A 305 5.98 -23.92 10.85
N TYR A 306 5.98 -22.64 11.24
CA TYR A 306 7.18 -21.81 11.36
C TYR A 306 7.08 -20.86 12.56
N THR A 307 8.21 -20.35 13.02
CA THR A 307 8.30 -19.50 14.21
C THR A 307 8.92 -18.14 13.85
N ILE A 308 8.53 -17.08 14.55
CA ILE A 308 9.10 -15.74 14.39
C ILE A 308 9.91 -15.37 15.62
N ALA A 309 11.14 -14.90 15.44
CA ALA A 309 11.95 -14.26 16.47
C ALA A 309 12.01 -12.75 16.20
N TYR A 310 11.34 -11.93 17.01
CA TYR A 310 11.32 -10.48 16.88
C TYR A 310 12.22 -9.83 17.92
N PHE A 311 13.22 -9.07 17.47
CA PHE A 311 14.14 -8.32 18.34
C PHE A 311 13.69 -6.87 18.46
N HIS A 312 13.24 -6.48 19.66
CA HIS A 312 12.81 -5.12 19.94
C HIS A 312 13.91 -4.21 20.52
N SER A 313 15.11 -4.76 20.74
CA SER A 313 16.28 -4.02 21.24
C SER A 313 16.47 -2.69 20.50
N ALA A 314 16.64 -1.60 21.25
CA ALA A 314 16.87 -0.25 20.69
C ALA A 314 15.76 0.32 19.78
N ALA A 315 14.57 -0.30 19.71
CA ALA A 315 13.45 0.20 18.90
C ALA A 315 12.63 1.32 19.57
N THR A 316 12.94 1.69 20.83
CA THR A 316 12.15 2.65 21.65
C THR A 316 12.20 4.10 21.14
N LEU A 317 13.18 4.49 20.34
CA LEU A 317 13.36 5.88 19.86
C LEU A 317 12.66 6.17 18.51
N GLN A 318 11.82 5.26 18.03
CA GLN A 318 11.46 5.17 16.62
C GLN A 318 9.94 5.10 16.39
N VAL A 319 9.45 5.85 15.40
CA VAL A 319 8.04 5.92 14.96
C VAL A 319 7.57 4.55 14.44
N GLN A 320 6.90 3.78 15.29
CA GLN A 320 6.37 2.48 14.89
C GLN A 320 5.36 2.63 13.75
N PRO A 321 5.28 1.67 12.82
CA PRO A 321 4.23 1.66 11.81
C PRO A 321 2.85 1.73 12.48
N ASP A 322 1.87 2.36 11.82
CA ASP A 322 0.50 2.49 12.34
C ASP A 322 -0.28 1.17 12.28
N LEU A 323 -1.15 0.91 13.26
CA LEU A 323 -1.93 -0.32 13.42
C LEU A 323 -2.63 -0.78 12.14
N GLY A 324 -3.17 0.17 11.36
CA GLY A 324 -3.78 -0.11 10.06
C GLY A 324 -2.82 -0.75 9.05
N TRP A 325 -1.56 -0.34 9.05
CA TRP A 325 -0.51 -0.92 8.22
C TRP A 325 -0.17 -2.36 8.65
N MET A 326 -0.05 -2.64 9.96
CA MET A 326 0.15 -4.02 10.46
C MET A 326 -0.99 -4.93 10.02
N ARG A 327 -2.22 -4.48 10.18
CA ARG A 327 -3.41 -5.25 9.80
C ARG A 327 -3.40 -5.56 8.30
N ARG A 328 -3.07 -4.57 7.47
CA ARG A 328 -2.94 -4.76 6.02
C ARG A 328 -1.83 -5.75 5.66
N LEU A 329 -0.67 -5.68 6.30
CA LEU A 329 0.41 -6.65 6.09
C LEU A 329 -0.05 -8.08 6.43
N GLN A 330 -0.75 -8.26 7.54
CA GLN A 330 -1.30 -9.58 7.91
C GLN A 330 -2.34 -10.08 6.89
N GLN A 331 -3.19 -9.21 6.36
CA GLN A 331 -4.13 -9.57 5.28
C GLN A 331 -3.39 -9.97 3.99
N ILE A 332 -2.31 -9.27 3.65
CA ILE A 332 -1.47 -9.58 2.48
C ILE A 332 -0.77 -10.93 2.66
N LEU A 333 -0.24 -11.25 3.84
CA LEU A 333 0.36 -12.56 4.16
C LEU A 333 -0.69 -13.69 4.20
N GLY A 334 -1.96 -13.34 4.43
CA GLY A 334 -3.11 -14.22 4.26
C GLY A 334 -3.29 -15.27 5.38
N ARG A 335 -4.32 -16.12 5.23
CA ARG A 335 -4.69 -17.11 6.27
C ARG A 335 -3.62 -18.17 6.51
N LYS A 336 -2.87 -18.54 5.49
CA LYS A 336 -1.81 -19.55 5.60
C LYS A 336 -0.78 -19.14 6.64
N HIS A 337 -0.38 -17.86 6.62
CA HIS A 337 0.51 -17.26 7.63
C HIS A 337 -0.05 -17.42 9.04
N ARG A 338 -1.32 -17.07 9.28
CA ARG A 338 -1.96 -17.17 10.61
C ARG A 338 -2.09 -18.62 11.12
N ARG A 339 -2.42 -19.55 10.21
CA ARG A 339 -2.62 -20.98 10.53
C ARG A 339 -1.30 -21.66 10.88
N ASN A 340 -0.27 -21.44 10.08
CA ASN A 340 1.01 -22.13 10.20
C ASN A 340 2.03 -21.40 11.09
N LEU A 341 1.74 -20.19 11.56
CA LEU A 341 2.54 -19.58 12.61
C LEU A 341 2.46 -20.44 13.87
N HIS A 342 3.59 -20.91 14.40
CA HIS A 342 3.65 -21.70 15.63
C HIS A 342 3.79 -20.78 16.86
N ALA A 343 4.85 -19.96 16.90
CA ALA A 343 5.13 -19.00 17.97
C ALA A 343 5.74 -17.69 17.44
N ILE A 344 5.60 -16.61 18.22
CA ILE A 344 6.33 -15.35 18.06
C ILE A 344 7.10 -15.08 19.36
N TYR A 345 8.41 -15.26 19.34
CA TYR A 345 9.29 -14.89 20.44
C TYR A 345 9.68 -13.42 20.33
N VAL A 346 9.25 -12.60 21.28
CA VAL A 346 9.55 -11.16 21.33
C VAL A 346 10.65 -10.92 22.36
N LEU A 347 11.85 -10.57 21.89
CA LEU A 347 13.00 -10.25 22.73
C LEU A 347 13.03 -8.77 23.13
N HIS A 348 13.28 -8.51 24.41
CA HIS A 348 13.33 -7.17 25.03
C HIS A 348 12.03 -6.35 24.87
N PRO A 349 10.87 -6.90 25.24
CA PRO A 349 9.61 -6.19 25.09
C PRO A 349 9.52 -5.00 26.05
N ASN A 350 9.26 -3.81 25.53
CA ASN A 350 8.95 -2.64 26.35
C ASN A 350 7.44 -2.50 26.58
N PHE A 351 7.05 -1.59 27.49
CA PHE A 351 5.65 -1.33 27.81
C PHE A 351 4.84 -0.91 26.57
N HIS A 352 5.40 -0.03 25.73
CA HIS A 352 4.74 0.45 24.52
C HIS A 352 4.45 -0.68 23.53
N LEU A 353 5.40 -1.56 23.27
CA LEU A 353 5.21 -2.72 22.41
C LEU A 353 4.14 -3.64 22.97
N LYS A 354 4.16 -3.93 24.27
CA LYS A 354 3.11 -4.74 24.92
C LYS A 354 1.74 -4.10 24.77
N ALA A 355 1.64 -2.77 24.91
CA ALA A 355 0.40 -2.02 24.70
C ALA A 355 -0.05 -2.03 23.22
N THR A 356 0.86 -1.86 22.26
CA THR A 356 0.56 -1.95 20.82
C THR A 356 0.10 -3.35 20.44
N VAL A 357 0.77 -4.40 20.95
CA VAL A 357 0.37 -5.80 20.74
C VAL A 357 -1.00 -6.07 21.36
N PHE A 358 -1.28 -5.54 22.56
CA PHE A 358 -2.60 -5.61 23.18
C PHE A 358 -3.68 -4.89 22.35
N ALA A 359 -3.38 -3.73 21.78
CA ALA A 359 -4.30 -3.03 20.89
C ALA A 359 -4.59 -3.86 19.62
N LEU A 360 -3.56 -4.45 19.00
CA LEU A 360 -3.73 -5.35 17.84
C LEU A 360 -4.56 -6.60 18.16
N GLN A 361 -4.54 -7.08 19.41
CA GLN A 361 -5.33 -8.22 19.87
C GLN A 361 -6.84 -7.99 19.68
N VAL A 362 -7.31 -6.75 19.87
CA VAL A 362 -8.74 -6.40 19.75
C VAL A 362 -9.25 -6.54 18.31
N PHE A 363 -8.35 -6.53 17.31
CA PHE A 363 -8.70 -6.42 15.89
C PHE A 363 -8.32 -7.64 15.03
N VAL A 364 -7.70 -8.66 15.62
CA VAL A 364 -7.20 -9.86 14.93
C VAL A 364 -7.66 -11.10 15.69
N ASP A 365 -8.05 -12.17 14.99
CA ASP A 365 -8.59 -13.41 15.58
C ASP A 365 -7.80 -13.88 16.82
N ASN A 366 -8.51 -14.16 17.92
CA ASN A 366 -7.98 -14.57 19.23
C ASN A 366 -7.01 -15.77 19.21
N MET A 367 -6.98 -16.57 18.12
CA MET A 367 -6.15 -17.78 18.02
C MET A 367 -4.67 -17.51 17.69
N THR A 368 -4.34 -16.41 17.02
CA THR A 368 -2.95 -16.13 16.61
C THR A 368 -2.13 -15.50 17.75
N TRP A 369 -2.78 -14.80 18.70
CA TRP A 369 -2.09 -14.07 19.75
C TRP A 369 -1.66 -14.90 20.96
N LYS A 370 -2.30 -16.05 21.21
CA LYS A 370 -1.84 -17.03 22.21
C LYS A 370 -0.44 -17.58 21.92
N LYS A 371 0.10 -17.29 20.73
CA LYS A 371 1.39 -17.73 20.22
C LYS A 371 2.51 -16.73 20.52
N VAL A 372 2.22 -15.54 21.06
CA VAL A 372 3.24 -14.54 21.40
C VAL A 372 3.84 -14.86 22.77
N VAL A 373 5.16 -15.01 22.81
CA VAL A 373 5.94 -15.28 24.01
C VAL A 373 6.93 -14.15 24.21
N TYR A 374 6.77 -13.42 25.31
CA TYR A 374 7.66 -12.34 25.70
C TYR A 374 8.89 -12.89 26.40
N VAL A 375 10.06 -12.46 25.93
CA VAL A 375 11.36 -12.93 26.41
C VAL A 375 12.21 -11.72 26.81
N ASP A 376 12.53 -11.63 28.08
CA ASP A 376 13.27 -10.47 28.59
C ASP A 376 14.78 -10.62 28.44
N ARG A 377 15.32 -11.84 28.30
CA ARG A 377 16.78 -12.09 28.15
C ARG A 377 17.13 -12.97 26.97
N LEU A 378 18.27 -12.73 26.33
CA LEU A 378 18.77 -13.59 25.23
C LEU A 378 18.94 -15.05 25.63
N LEU A 379 19.42 -15.31 26.84
CA LEU A 379 19.58 -16.67 27.37
C LEU A 379 18.27 -17.45 27.45
N GLN A 380 17.13 -16.77 27.65
CA GLN A 380 15.82 -17.41 27.64
C GLN A 380 15.38 -17.72 26.21
N LEU A 381 15.68 -16.83 25.26
CA LEU A 381 15.39 -17.07 23.84
C LEU A 381 16.12 -18.32 23.34
N PHE A 382 17.36 -18.53 23.77
CA PHE A 382 18.17 -19.69 23.39
C PHE A 382 17.62 -21.03 23.87
N LYS A 383 16.67 -21.04 24.81
CA LYS A 383 15.94 -22.26 25.18
C LYS A 383 14.97 -22.70 24.09
N TYR A 384 14.45 -21.75 23.32
CA TYR A 384 13.47 -21.99 22.26
C TYR A 384 14.12 -22.04 20.88
N VAL A 385 15.11 -21.20 20.61
CA VAL A 385 15.83 -21.17 19.33
C VAL A 385 17.33 -21.23 19.59
N PRO A 386 18.01 -22.32 19.24
CA PRO A 386 19.46 -22.45 19.47
C PRO A 386 20.24 -21.29 18.86
N ARG A 387 21.29 -20.84 19.56
CA ARG A 387 22.07 -19.67 19.15
C ARG A 387 22.67 -19.82 17.75
N GLU A 388 23.12 -21.02 17.42
CA GLU A 388 23.79 -21.34 16.15
C GLU A 388 22.84 -21.15 14.94
N GLN A 389 21.53 -21.16 15.20
CA GLN A 389 20.49 -20.98 14.19
C GLN A 389 20.13 -19.50 13.98
N LEU A 390 20.71 -18.57 14.75
CA LEU A 390 20.39 -17.14 14.71
C LEU A 390 21.63 -16.28 14.49
N THR A 391 21.61 -15.49 13.42
CA THR A 391 22.57 -14.39 13.24
C THR A 391 22.06 -13.16 13.98
N ILE A 392 22.49 -12.93 15.22
CA ILE A 392 21.97 -11.83 16.05
C ILE A 392 22.84 -10.56 15.87
N PRO A 393 22.26 -9.38 15.57
CA PRO A 393 23.02 -8.14 15.47
C PRO A 393 23.68 -7.70 16.78
N ASP A 394 24.80 -6.99 16.67
CA ASP A 394 25.64 -6.69 17.83
C ASP A 394 24.96 -5.84 18.91
N PHE A 395 24.20 -4.83 18.48
CA PHE A 395 23.48 -3.94 19.38
C PHE A 395 22.42 -4.67 20.21
N VAL A 396 21.92 -5.84 19.76
CA VAL A 396 20.94 -6.63 20.52
C VAL A 396 21.59 -7.21 21.76
N PHE A 397 22.82 -7.71 21.65
CA PHE A 397 23.59 -8.17 22.81
C PHE A 397 23.92 -7.01 23.73
N GLN A 398 24.37 -5.88 23.19
CA GLN A 398 24.68 -4.70 23.99
C GLN A 398 23.46 -4.25 24.81
N HIS A 399 22.28 -4.22 24.19
CA HIS A 399 21.05 -3.86 24.87
C HIS A 399 20.65 -4.86 25.97
N ASP A 400 20.80 -6.17 25.75
CA ASP A 400 20.55 -7.20 26.78
C ASP A 400 21.46 -6.98 27.99
N LEU A 401 22.73 -6.65 27.76
CA LEU A 401 23.70 -6.36 28.82
C LEU A 401 23.37 -5.05 29.54
N GLU A 402 22.93 -4.03 28.80
CA GLU A 402 22.56 -2.73 29.37
C GLU A 402 21.34 -2.83 30.29
N VAL A 403 20.29 -3.53 29.84
CA VAL A 403 18.99 -3.62 30.52
C VAL A 403 18.96 -4.73 31.57
N ASN A 404 19.58 -5.89 31.29
CA ASN A 404 19.49 -7.08 32.14
C ASN A 404 20.83 -7.50 32.77
N GLY A 405 21.95 -6.89 32.38
CA GLY A 405 23.23 -7.11 33.02
C GLY A 405 23.22 -6.51 34.42
N GLY A 406 23.47 -7.34 35.44
CA GLY A 406 23.68 -6.87 36.81
C GLY A 406 24.86 -5.91 36.91
N LYS A 407 24.93 -5.12 37.98
CA LYS A 407 26.18 -4.44 38.37
C LYS A 407 27.23 -5.50 38.74
N GLY A 408 28.48 -5.31 38.32
CA GLY A 408 29.57 -6.27 38.56
C GLY A 408 29.94 -7.11 37.33
N VAL A 409 30.22 -8.40 37.56
CA VAL A 409 30.79 -9.33 36.57
C VAL A 409 29.77 -9.70 35.50
N ILE A 410 30.01 -9.27 34.27
CA ILE A 410 29.17 -9.60 33.11
C ILE A 410 29.96 -10.54 32.19
N VAL A 411 29.33 -11.66 31.86
CA VAL A 411 29.87 -12.63 30.89
C VAL A 411 29.29 -12.31 29.53
N ASP A 412 30.16 -11.93 28.59
CA ASP A 412 29.79 -11.77 27.19
C ASP A 412 29.23 -13.09 26.67
N PRO A 413 27.95 -13.14 26.28
CA PRO A 413 27.36 -14.34 25.71
C PRO A 413 28.06 -14.75 24.40
N ARG A 414 28.79 -13.85 23.71
CA ARG A 414 29.49 -14.15 22.46
C ARG A 414 30.75 -14.98 22.67
N THR A 415 31.57 -14.55 23.62
CA THR A 415 32.97 -14.99 23.81
C THR A 415 33.20 -15.72 25.13
N LYS A 416 32.19 -15.77 26.01
CA LYS A 416 32.30 -16.14 27.43
C LYS A 416 33.29 -15.26 28.20
N TYR A 417 33.68 -14.12 27.63
CA TYR A 417 34.66 -13.21 28.23
C TYR A 417 34.01 -12.40 29.33
N VAL A 418 34.76 -12.14 30.38
CA VAL A 418 34.24 -11.58 31.62
C VAL A 418 34.70 -10.13 31.74
N TYR A 419 33.78 -9.16 31.83
CA TYR A 419 34.10 -7.76 32.11
C TYR A 419 33.33 -7.23 33.31
N HIS A 420 33.94 -6.30 34.05
CA HIS A 420 33.32 -5.64 35.19
C HIS A 420 32.60 -4.37 34.75
N ARG A 421 31.30 -4.29 35.03
CA ARG A 421 30.51 -3.06 34.91
C ARG A 421 30.46 -2.37 36.28
N PRO A 422 30.96 -1.13 36.41
CA PRO A 422 30.98 -0.40 37.69
C PRO A 422 29.59 -0.14 38.26
#